data_AF-A0A7J5ETM2-F1
#
_entry.id   AF-A0A7J5ETM2-F1
#
_cell.length_a   1.000
_cell.length_b   1.000
_cell.length_c   1.000
_cell.angle_alpha   90.00
_cell.angle_beta   90.00
_cell.angle_gamma   90.00
#
_symmetry.space_group_name_H-M   'P 1'
#
loop_
_entity.id
_entity.type
_entity.pdbx_description
1 polymer ?
#
loop_
_entity_poly.entity_id
_entity_poly.type
_entity_poly.pdbx_seq_one_letter_code
_entity_poly.pdbx_strand_id
1 'polypeptide(L)'
;MSRRLGVALLLASACGDGGGVTPDAAVSPASTAHCTYAPLPPTARAGGVVTEGALLAGVAEAPLPLPLSSALGGNTSRCIGLDDQGRVDGRRTLFSDGFNASVGIETIPHMKALALTAGDETVVLLQSDTIFGNDAITFAVEARLGPDFAGKVVWASTHTHTAPEQYSSDLKLQVGGGELRQRNFDAMVDGLVSVAQQALAARAPAKLGLAATTAFDPDDAVSYDRREENDDLFGGQPRKDTYLGMIRVDTAAGEPLAILPVLGNHAAILSDSVGVFSTDIAGMYETLIEEEFDRPVMAMFLQGAGGDVLPSSDRHLAIPDGRPDNDFARSEENARRALPAFMALWSEAGTAMRTTLAMELVTRSVALGPDWERFRVRDGTLAYAPFDPERQPDREIFAADGTVRSPIDEFNAPAGAGLCGDPADDTFLNMRMPGVDGLAPYHSCAMLPGILPVLSAFIRADFEEAPLCASTRTTVSALRLGDWMVAFAPGEPLVLWAETLRARSPAPPEQTIVVGYAQGHVGYLLTADDWLRGGFEPTINLWGPLEGELILERLTELMAIAWTDEREDAAAGGADRVVPARGHDAEVPPPDAAPLAGTVPAQVPDELYVLGDAAVASAQPPAVV
;
A
#
# COMPACT_ATOMS: atom_id res chain seq x y z
N MET A 1 20.10 -4.94 -38.95
CA MET A 1 19.65 -4.18 -40.13
C MET A 1 18.83 -3.01 -39.63
N SER A 2 19.35 -1.80 -39.77
CA SER A 2 18.80 -0.55 -39.24
C SER A 2 17.45 -0.19 -39.85
N ARG A 3 16.48 0.16 -39.01
CA ARG A 3 15.36 1.03 -39.40
C ARG A 3 15.21 2.13 -38.35
N ARG A 4 15.66 3.33 -38.74
CA ARG A 4 15.42 4.60 -38.06
C ARG A 4 13.95 4.96 -38.26
N LEU A 5 13.21 5.16 -37.17
CA LEU A 5 11.93 5.86 -37.20
C LEU A 5 12.24 7.32 -36.80
N GLY A 6 12.10 8.25 -37.74
CA GLY A 6 12.22 9.68 -37.48
C GLY A 6 10.88 10.22 -36.98
N VAL A 7 10.86 10.73 -35.75
CA VAL A 7 9.78 11.58 -35.25
C VAL A 7 10.16 13.03 -35.54
N ALA A 8 9.28 13.75 -36.22
CA ALA A 8 9.48 15.14 -36.60
C ALA A 8 9.24 16.06 -35.38
N LEU A 9 10.26 16.84 -35.04
CA LEU A 9 10.26 17.85 -33.99
C LEU A 9 9.57 19.13 -34.50
N LEU A 10 8.48 19.56 -33.86
CA LEU A 10 7.89 20.89 -34.05
C LEU A 10 8.55 21.85 -33.05
N LEU A 11 9.58 22.57 -33.52
CA LEU A 11 10.21 23.69 -32.80
C LEU A 11 9.35 24.94 -32.92
N ALA A 12 8.60 25.26 -31.87
CA ALA A 12 8.06 26.61 -31.67
C ALA A 12 9.05 27.39 -30.80
N SER A 13 9.73 28.36 -31.41
CA SER A 13 10.59 29.32 -30.73
C SER A 13 9.74 30.48 -30.21
N ALA A 14 9.62 30.58 -28.89
CA ALA A 14 9.12 31.78 -28.22
C ALA A 14 10.28 32.43 -27.47
N CYS A 15 10.90 33.44 -28.10
CA CYS A 15 11.79 34.37 -27.40
C CYS A 15 10.90 35.33 -26.60
N GLY A 16 10.95 35.25 -25.28
CA GLY A 16 10.43 36.26 -24.35
C GLY A 16 11.57 36.95 -23.64
N ASP A 17 11.61 38.28 -23.71
CA ASP A 17 12.68 39.15 -23.24
C ASP A 17 13.00 39.03 -21.75
N GLY A 18 14.30 39.13 -21.44
CA GLY A 18 14.85 39.12 -20.09
C GLY A 18 14.37 40.29 -19.23
N GLY A 19 13.67 39.95 -18.16
CA GLY A 19 13.56 40.78 -16.95
C GLY A 19 14.44 40.17 -15.87
N GLY A 20 15.51 40.88 -15.48
CA GLY A 20 16.36 40.48 -14.37
C GLY A 20 15.55 40.38 -13.08
N VAL A 21 15.54 39.19 -12.47
CA VAL A 21 14.94 38.95 -11.16
C VAL A 21 15.91 39.48 -10.09
N THR A 22 15.38 40.28 -9.18
CA THR A 22 16.11 40.80 -8.01
C THR A 22 16.50 39.65 -7.05
N PRO A 23 17.69 39.64 -6.44
CA PRO A 23 18.21 38.49 -5.67
C PRO A 23 17.54 38.20 -4.32
N ASP A 24 16.48 38.92 -3.94
CA ASP A 24 15.91 38.90 -2.57
C ASP A 24 14.41 38.52 -2.51
N ALA A 25 13.83 37.99 -3.60
CA ALA A 25 12.50 37.40 -3.51
C ALA A 25 12.65 35.97 -2.95
N ALA A 26 12.23 35.75 -1.69
CA ALA A 26 12.16 34.42 -1.11
C ALA A 26 11.40 33.49 -2.07
N VAL A 27 12.07 32.46 -2.56
CA VAL A 27 11.47 31.47 -3.45
C VAL A 27 10.36 30.76 -2.67
N SER A 28 9.14 30.79 -3.19
CA SER A 28 7.99 30.17 -2.54
C SER A 28 7.81 28.72 -3.02
N PRO A 29 7.26 27.82 -2.18
CA PRO A 29 6.88 26.47 -2.60
C PRO A 29 5.99 26.49 -3.85
N ALA A 30 6.04 25.41 -4.63
CA ALA A 30 5.14 25.27 -5.78
C ALA A 30 3.68 25.40 -5.34
N SER A 31 2.85 26.00 -6.18
CA SER A 31 1.44 26.21 -5.88
C SER A 31 0.69 24.88 -5.84
N THR A 32 -0.19 24.73 -4.85
CA THR A 32 -1.19 23.66 -4.79
C THR A 32 -2.61 24.19 -4.97
N ALA A 33 -2.76 25.34 -5.65
CA ALA A 33 -4.06 26.02 -5.78
C ALA A 33 -5.09 25.24 -6.62
N HIS A 34 -4.64 24.30 -7.46
CA HIS A 34 -5.51 23.37 -8.19
C HIS A 34 -6.03 22.23 -7.31
N CYS A 35 -5.39 21.98 -6.16
CA CYS A 35 -5.77 20.92 -5.25
C CYS A 35 -6.92 21.35 -4.33
N THR A 36 -7.81 20.40 -4.04
CA THR A 36 -8.87 20.59 -3.04
C THR A 36 -8.47 19.89 -1.74
N TYR A 37 -8.51 20.64 -0.64
CA TYR A 37 -8.21 20.14 0.70
C TYR A 37 -9.40 20.34 1.63
N ALA A 38 -9.56 19.42 2.59
CA ALA A 38 -10.54 19.53 3.66
C ALA A 38 -9.90 19.14 4.99
N PRO A 39 -10.22 19.81 6.11
CA PRO A 39 -9.68 19.42 7.41
C PRO A 39 -10.13 18.02 7.79
N LEU A 40 -9.29 17.31 8.56
CA LEU A 40 -9.73 16.11 9.26
C LEU A 40 -10.70 16.53 10.38
N PRO A 41 -11.80 15.79 10.61
CA PRO A 41 -12.57 15.97 11.84
C PRO A 41 -11.71 15.68 13.07
N PRO A 42 -12.02 16.29 14.24
CA PRO A 42 -11.36 15.94 15.49
C PRO A 42 -11.43 14.43 15.74
N THR A 43 -10.36 13.86 16.29
CA THR A 43 -10.33 12.43 16.65
C THR A 43 -11.50 12.09 17.55
N ALA A 44 -12.25 11.04 17.21
CA ALA A 44 -13.38 10.63 18.01
C ALA A 44 -12.93 10.32 19.46
N ARG A 45 -13.74 10.75 20.43
CA ARG A 45 -13.46 10.62 21.88
C ARG A 45 -12.25 11.41 22.40
N ALA A 46 -11.67 12.32 21.62
CA ALA A 46 -10.64 13.23 22.11
C ALA A 46 -11.10 14.07 23.32
N GLY A 47 -10.16 14.42 24.21
CA GLY A 47 -10.40 15.05 25.51
C GLY A 47 -10.80 14.09 26.63
N GLY A 48 -10.89 12.78 26.33
CA GLY A 48 -11.14 11.71 27.28
C GLY A 48 -9.88 11.09 27.86
N VAL A 49 -10.05 9.96 28.54
CA VAL A 49 -8.98 9.12 29.09
C VAL A 49 -9.15 7.71 28.53
N VAL A 50 -8.05 7.07 28.17
CA VAL A 50 -8.02 5.66 27.78
C VAL A 50 -8.30 4.81 29.02
N THR A 51 -9.46 4.16 29.04
CA THR A 51 -9.84 3.25 30.12
C THR A 51 -9.75 1.81 29.66
N GLU A 52 -9.15 0.95 30.47
CA GLU A 52 -9.26 -0.49 30.28
C GLU A 52 -10.73 -0.91 30.36
N GLY A 53 -11.21 -1.66 29.36
CA GLY A 53 -12.61 -2.08 29.29
C GLY A 53 -12.80 -3.44 28.66
N ALA A 54 -13.98 -4.02 28.87
CA ALA A 54 -14.35 -5.32 28.34
C ALA A 54 -14.31 -5.33 26.81
N LEU A 55 -13.76 -6.41 26.25
CA LEU A 55 -13.60 -6.60 24.82
C LEU A 55 -14.88 -7.12 24.18
N LEU A 56 -15.31 -6.43 23.13
CA LEU A 56 -16.25 -6.95 22.14
C LEU A 56 -15.54 -7.03 20.79
N ALA A 57 -15.80 -8.09 20.05
CA ALA A 57 -15.31 -8.23 18.68
C ALA A 57 -16.44 -8.71 17.76
N GLY A 58 -16.41 -8.22 16.52
CA GLY A 58 -17.29 -8.66 15.45
C GLY A 58 -16.51 -8.69 14.15
N VAL A 59 -16.83 -9.65 13.30
CA VAL A 59 -16.16 -9.87 12.01
C VAL A 59 -17.18 -9.88 10.89
N ALA A 60 -16.75 -9.47 9.70
CA ALA A 60 -17.53 -9.62 8.47
C ALA A 60 -16.59 -9.69 7.27
N GLU A 61 -17.06 -10.37 6.23
CA GLU A 61 -16.34 -10.53 4.97
C GLU A 61 -17.35 -10.51 3.81
N ALA A 62 -16.93 -9.97 2.68
CA ALA A 62 -17.69 -10.00 1.44
C ALA A 62 -16.75 -10.01 0.23
N PRO A 63 -17.17 -10.58 -0.91
CA PRO A 63 -16.44 -10.44 -2.17
C PRO A 63 -16.21 -8.97 -2.54
N LEU A 64 -15.04 -8.66 -3.07
CA LEU A 64 -14.66 -7.37 -3.63
C LEU A 64 -15.58 -7.03 -4.82
N PRO A 65 -16.36 -5.93 -4.78
CA PRO A 65 -17.41 -5.68 -5.77
C PRO A 65 -16.90 -4.96 -7.02
N LEU A 66 -15.73 -5.35 -7.54
CA LEU A 66 -15.14 -4.76 -8.75
C LEU A 66 -15.35 -5.67 -9.97
N PRO A 67 -15.68 -5.10 -11.15
CA PRO A 67 -16.06 -5.90 -12.30
C PRO A 67 -14.84 -6.53 -12.98
N LEU A 68 -15.07 -7.68 -13.62
CA LEU A 68 -14.18 -8.17 -14.69
C LEU A 68 -14.02 -7.09 -15.77
N SER A 69 -12.88 -7.10 -16.46
CA SER A 69 -12.39 -6.00 -17.29
C SER A 69 -11.83 -4.79 -16.54
N SER A 70 -11.81 -4.79 -15.20
CA SER A 70 -10.92 -3.87 -14.48
C SER A 70 -9.46 -4.21 -14.83
N ALA A 71 -8.59 -3.20 -14.90
CA ALA A 71 -7.16 -3.43 -14.97
C ALA A 71 -6.67 -4.21 -13.74
N LEU A 72 -5.62 -5.00 -13.91
CA LEU A 72 -4.88 -5.59 -12.80
C LEU A 72 -3.87 -4.56 -12.28
N GLY A 73 -3.80 -4.39 -10.98
CA GLY A 73 -2.91 -3.42 -10.34
C GLY A 73 -1.47 -3.92 -10.15
N GLY A 74 -0.50 -3.01 -10.15
CA GLY A 74 0.88 -3.25 -9.73
C GLY A 74 1.84 -3.55 -10.88
N ASN A 75 1.62 -4.64 -11.63
CA ASN A 75 2.58 -5.15 -12.62
C ASN A 75 2.78 -4.28 -13.88
N THR A 76 2.02 -3.19 -14.05
CA THR A 76 2.10 -2.28 -15.21
C THR A 76 1.87 -2.93 -16.60
N SER A 77 1.33 -4.15 -16.65
CA SER A 77 1.11 -4.91 -17.90
C SER A 77 0.16 -4.18 -18.85
N ARG A 78 0.60 -3.94 -20.09
CA ARG A 78 -0.10 -3.09 -21.07
C ARG A 78 -0.55 -3.86 -22.32
N CYS A 79 -1.54 -3.27 -23.00
CA CYS A 79 -1.98 -3.67 -24.34
C CYS A 79 -1.46 -2.73 -25.47
N ILE A 80 -0.64 -1.73 -25.11
CA ILE A 80 -0.09 -0.68 -25.99
C ILE A 80 1.32 -0.28 -25.53
N GLY A 81 2.31 -0.22 -26.44
CA GLY A 81 3.61 0.45 -26.19
C GLY A 81 4.78 -0.48 -25.84
N LEU A 82 5.82 0.06 -25.20
CA LEU A 82 7.15 -0.57 -24.94
C LEU A 82 7.11 -1.95 -24.26
N ASP A 83 5.95 -2.35 -23.77
CA ASP A 83 5.71 -3.65 -23.14
C ASP A 83 4.39 -4.29 -23.65
N ASP A 84 4.13 -4.18 -24.97
CA ASP A 84 3.12 -5.01 -25.64
C ASP A 84 3.53 -6.47 -25.48
N GLN A 85 3.09 -7.06 -24.38
CA GLN A 85 3.58 -8.36 -23.98
C GLN A 85 3.07 -9.46 -24.90
N GLY A 86 2.09 -9.24 -25.79
CA GLY A 86 1.65 -10.21 -26.80
C GLY A 86 1.25 -11.62 -26.30
N ARG A 87 1.24 -11.81 -24.98
CA ARG A 87 1.10 -13.08 -24.25
C ARG A 87 -0.17 -13.09 -23.39
N VAL A 88 -0.66 -11.91 -23.00
CA VAL A 88 -1.93 -11.70 -22.32
C VAL A 88 -3.02 -11.44 -23.36
N ASP A 89 -4.29 -11.62 -22.99
CA ASP A 89 -5.42 -11.27 -23.85
C ASP A 89 -5.36 -9.79 -24.28
N GLY A 90 -5.05 -9.56 -25.56
CA GLY A 90 -4.91 -8.22 -26.14
C GLY A 90 -6.23 -7.51 -26.47
N ARG A 91 -7.38 -8.04 -26.01
CA ARG A 91 -8.68 -7.35 -26.15
C ARG A 91 -8.63 -6.01 -25.43
N ARG A 92 -8.86 -4.94 -26.18
CA ARG A 92 -9.02 -3.60 -25.64
C ARG A 92 -10.46 -3.37 -25.26
N THR A 93 -10.69 -2.94 -24.02
CA THR A 93 -12.00 -2.49 -23.56
C THR A 93 -11.91 -1.00 -23.25
N LEU A 94 -13.02 -0.27 -23.38
CA LEU A 94 -13.07 1.13 -22.93
C LEU A 94 -12.88 1.25 -21.41
N PHE A 95 -13.11 0.16 -20.68
CA PHE A 95 -13.00 0.13 -19.23
C PHE A 95 -11.53 0.15 -18.78
N SER A 96 -10.71 -0.77 -19.29
CA SER A 96 -9.27 -0.87 -18.94
C SER A 96 -8.38 0.04 -19.80
N ASP A 97 -8.89 0.50 -20.95
CA ASP A 97 -8.20 1.31 -21.98
C ASP A 97 -6.75 0.91 -22.27
N GLY A 98 -5.76 1.64 -21.70
CA GLY A 98 -4.34 1.42 -21.92
C GLY A 98 -3.76 0.15 -21.28
N PHE A 99 -4.51 -0.50 -20.39
CA PHE A 99 -4.11 -1.69 -19.63
C PHE A 99 -4.73 -2.98 -20.18
N ASN A 100 -4.13 -4.12 -19.85
CA ASN A 100 -4.75 -5.42 -20.12
C ASN A 100 -5.99 -5.59 -19.23
N ALA A 101 -7.11 -5.95 -19.86
CA ALA A 101 -8.35 -6.23 -19.15
C ALA A 101 -8.24 -7.56 -18.39
N SER A 102 -8.74 -7.62 -17.16
CA SER A 102 -8.95 -8.91 -16.51
C SER A 102 -9.99 -9.75 -17.25
N VAL A 103 -9.71 -11.03 -17.43
CA VAL A 103 -10.52 -11.94 -18.27
C VAL A 103 -11.18 -13.08 -17.50
N GLY A 104 -10.91 -13.19 -16.20
CA GLY A 104 -11.44 -14.26 -15.36
C GLY A 104 -11.03 -14.08 -13.91
N ILE A 105 -11.38 -15.08 -13.10
CA ILE A 105 -11.11 -15.15 -11.67
C ILE A 105 -10.54 -16.54 -11.39
N GLU A 106 -9.39 -16.60 -10.75
CA GLU A 106 -8.81 -17.81 -10.17
C GLU A 106 -9.27 -17.95 -8.73
N THR A 107 -9.00 -16.94 -7.90
CA THR A 107 -9.51 -16.79 -6.53
C THR A 107 -10.28 -15.48 -6.41
N ILE A 108 -11.44 -15.53 -5.74
CA ILE A 108 -12.29 -14.35 -5.57
C ILE A 108 -11.62 -13.41 -4.57
N PRO A 109 -11.31 -12.16 -4.94
CA PRO A 109 -10.81 -11.16 -4.00
C PRO A 109 -11.90 -10.77 -2.99
N HIS A 110 -11.53 -10.54 -1.73
CA HIS A 110 -12.46 -10.20 -0.64
C HIS A 110 -12.15 -8.83 0.00
N MET A 111 -13.14 -8.34 0.74
CA MET A 111 -13.00 -7.31 1.75
C MET A 111 -13.35 -7.90 3.10
N LYS A 112 -12.54 -7.63 4.12
CA LYS A 112 -12.70 -8.16 5.47
C LYS A 112 -12.72 -7.01 6.48
N ALA A 113 -13.46 -7.21 7.56
CA ALA A 113 -13.61 -6.22 8.62
C ALA A 113 -13.54 -6.89 10.00
N LEU A 114 -12.71 -6.35 10.87
CA LEU A 114 -12.68 -6.62 12.30
C LEU A 114 -13.07 -5.35 13.06
N ALA A 115 -14.18 -5.40 13.77
CA ALA A 115 -14.59 -4.35 14.70
C ALA A 115 -14.19 -4.75 16.13
N LEU A 116 -13.40 -3.92 16.81
CA LEU A 116 -13.03 -4.10 18.21
C LEU A 116 -13.62 -2.97 19.04
N THR A 117 -14.22 -3.30 20.18
CA THR A 117 -14.62 -2.34 21.21
C THR A 117 -13.94 -2.72 22.51
N ALA A 118 -13.31 -1.75 23.18
CA ALA A 118 -12.77 -1.88 24.52
C ALA A 118 -13.13 -0.63 25.32
N GLY A 119 -13.99 -0.77 26.32
CA GLY A 119 -14.49 0.37 27.08
C GLY A 119 -15.39 1.26 26.22
N ASP A 120 -15.03 2.54 26.08
CA ASP A 120 -15.74 3.53 25.27
C ASP A 120 -15.12 3.74 23.87
N GLU A 121 -14.04 3.02 23.56
CA GLU A 121 -13.37 3.06 22.25
C GLU A 121 -13.91 1.97 21.33
N THR A 122 -14.13 2.31 20.06
CA THR A 122 -14.44 1.33 19.02
C THR A 122 -13.64 1.65 17.77
N VAL A 123 -12.91 0.65 17.28
CA VAL A 123 -12.06 0.75 16.08
C VAL A 123 -12.52 -0.27 15.03
N VAL A 124 -12.30 0.06 13.76
CA VAL A 124 -12.55 -0.84 12.65
C VAL A 124 -11.25 -1.03 11.86
N LEU A 125 -10.79 -2.28 11.79
CA LEU A 125 -9.71 -2.70 10.92
C LEU A 125 -10.33 -3.32 9.67
N LEU A 126 -10.01 -2.78 8.51
CA LEU A 126 -10.43 -3.25 7.20
C LEU A 126 -9.24 -3.79 6.45
N GLN A 127 -9.45 -4.85 5.68
CA GLN A 127 -8.50 -5.36 4.69
C GLN A 127 -9.23 -5.63 3.38
N SER A 128 -8.54 -5.45 2.25
CA SER A 128 -9.05 -5.96 0.96
C SER A 128 -7.95 -6.49 0.06
N ASP A 129 -8.34 -7.46 -0.77
CA ASP A 129 -7.51 -8.04 -1.81
C ASP A 129 -7.34 -7.07 -2.97
N THR A 130 -6.34 -6.21 -2.83
CA THR A 130 -6.09 -5.06 -3.68
C THR A 130 -4.58 -4.82 -3.74
N ILE A 131 -4.14 -3.91 -4.61
CA ILE A 131 -2.73 -3.53 -4.71
C ILE A 131 -2.38 -2.32 -3.82
N PHE A 132 -3.26 -1.33 -3.72
CA PHE A 132 -2.94 -0.03 -3.13
C PHE A 132 -3.89 0.34 -1.99
N GLY A 133 -3.36 1.00 -0.96
CA GLY A 133 -4.17 1.81 -0.05
C GLY A 133 -4.58 3.13 -0.72
N ASN A 134 -5.74 3.66 -0.36
CA ASN A 134 -6.19 4.99 -0.78
C ASN A 134 -6.91 5.70 0.37
N ASP A 135 -6.27 6.72 0.94
CA ASP A 135 -6.75 7.36 2.17
C ASP A 135 -8.06 8.12 1.97
N ALA A 136 -8.30 8.66 0.76
CA ALA A 136 -9.58 9.27 0.40
C ALA A 136 -10.77 8.28 0.49
N ILE A 137 -10.55 6.99 0.18
CA ILE A 137 -11.54 5.93 0.40
C ILE A 137 -11.75 5.71 1.90
N THR A 138 -10.67 5.59 2.70
CA THR A 138 -10.80 5.41 4.15
C THR A 138 -11.57 6.55 4.80
N PHE A 139 -11.26 7.80 4.44
CA PHE A 139 -12.01 8.96 4.95
C PHE A 139 -13.48 8.98 4.50
N ALA A 140 -13.79 8.48 3.31
CA ALA A 140 -15.17 8.34 2.86
C ALA A 140 -15.93 7.25 3.66
N VAL A 141 -15.26 6.16 4.03
CA VAL A 141 -15.80 5.13 4.93
C VAL A 141 -16.06 5.71 6.31
N GLU A 142 -15.08 6.39 6.93
CA GLU A 142 -15.24 7.06 8.23
C GLU A 142 -16.43 8.02 8.23
N ALA A 143 -16.53 8.88 7.20
CA ALA A 143 -17.61 9.84 7.09
C ALA A 143 -19.00 9.17 7.01
N ARG A 144 -19.11 7.98 6.39
CA ARG A 144 -20.36 7.23 6.28
C ARG A 144 -20.69 6.38 7.50
N LEU A 145 -19.69 5.94 8.26
CA LEU A 145 -19.90 5.31 9.56
C LEU A 145 -20.31 6.34 10.63
N GLY A 146 -19.89 7.60 10.46
CA GLY A 146 -20.32 8.73 11.28
C GLY A 146 -19.24 9.26 12.23
N PRO A 147 -19.54 10.32 12.99
CA PRO A 147 -18.54 11.07 13.76
C PRO A 147 -17.86 10.27 14.88
N ASP A 148 -18.48 9.19 15.36
CA ASP A 148 -17.87 8.29 16.35
C ASP A 148 -16.68 7.49 15.76
N PHE A 149 -16.49 7.50 14.44
CA PHE A 149 -15.42 6.79 13.75
C PHE A 149 -14.36 7.70 13.12
N ALA A 150 -14.40 9.01 13.41
CA ALA A 150 -13.39 9.94 12.92
C ALA A 150 -11.99 9.57 13.46
N GLY A 151 -11.08 9.18 12.58
CA GLY A 151 -9.76 8.69 12.93
C GLY A 151 -9.75 7.32 13.62
N LYS A 152 -10.83 6.54 13.54
CA LYS A 152 -10.97 5.23 14.18
C LYS A 152 -11.13 4.08 13.18
N VAL A 153 -10.87 4.33 11.90
CA VAL A 153 -10.88 3.31 10.84
C VAL A 153 -9.49 3.21 10.22
N VAL A 154 -9.03 1.98 10.04
CA VAL A 154 -7.85 1.67 9.23
C VAL A 154 -8.27 0.75 8.11
N TRP A 155 -7.77 1.00 6.91
CA TRP A 155 -7.87 0.07 5.79
C TRP A 155 -6.47 -0.30 5.30
N ALA A 156 -6.21 -1.59 5.18
CA ALA A 156 -4.96 -2.15 4.65
C ALA A 156 -5.21 -2.96 3.37
N SER A 157 -4.23 -2.94 2.48
CA SER A 157 -4.23 -3.73 1.26
C SER A 157 -3.36 -4.99 1.44
N THR A 158 -3.72 -6.12 0.85
CA THR A 158 -2.84 -7.32 0.83
C THR A 158 -1.69 -7.19 -0.16
N HIS A 159 -1.74 -6.15 -1.00
CA HIS A 159 -0.75 -5.85 -2.04
C HIS A 159 -0.63 -6.95 -3.11
N THR A 160 -1.75 -7.60 -3.46
CA THR A 160 -1.76 -8.55 -4.59
C THR A 160 -1.66 -7.81 -5.93
N HIS A 161 -0.69 -8.22 -6.74
CA HIS A 161 -0.45 -7.70 -8.10
C HIS A 161 -1.41 -8.28 -9.16
N THR A 162 -2.36 -9.11 -8.73
CA THR A 162 -3.34 -9.75 -9.62
C THR A 162 -4.78 -9.48 -9.17
N ALA A 163 -5.00 -8.42 -8.39
CA ALA A 163 -6.33 -7.93 -8.03
C ALA A 163 -6.86 -6.81 -8.95
N PRO A 164 -8.19 -6.59 -9.00
CA PRO A 164 -8.78 -5.46 -9.72
C PRO A 164 -8.33 -4.12 -9.16
N GLU A 165 -8.07 -3.18 -10.07
CA GLU A 165 -7.68 -1.81 -9.76
C GLU A 165 -8.65 -0.78 -10.36
N GLN A 166 -8.14 0.38 -10.78
CA GLN A 166 -8.89 1.54 -11.26
C GLN A 166 -9.85 2.13 -10.23
N TYR A 167 -9.69 1.82 -8.94
CA TYR A 167 -10.40 2.52 -7.86
C TYR A 167 -9.56 3.65 -7.26
N SER A 168 -8.22 3.61 -7.39
CA SER A 168 -7.38 4.60 -6.73
C SER A 168 -7.55 6.00 -7.33
N SER A 169 -7.85 6.96 -6.46
CA SER A 169 -7.89 8.38 -6.80
C SER A 169 -6.52 9.04 -6.79
N ASP A 170 -5.48 8.30 -6.41
CA ASP A 170 -4.11 8.78 -6.38
C ASP A 170 -3.49 8.67 -7.77
N LEU A 171 -3.45 9.80 -8.47
CA LEU A 171 -3.07 9.82 -9.89
C LEU A 171 -1.65 9.29 -10.13
N LYS A 172 -0.74 9.38 -9.16
CA LYS A 172 0.63 8.86 -9.34
C LYS A 172 0.65 7.33 -9.55
N LEU A 173 -0.32 6.63 -8.98
CA LEU A 173 -0.44 5.17 -9.07
C LEU A 173 -1.07 4.71 -10.38
N GLN A 174 -1.63 5.61 -11.20
CA GLN A 174 -2.21 5.24 -12.51
C GLN A 174 -1.19 4.64 -13.48
N VAL A 175 0.11 4.91 -13.26
CA VAL A 175 1.19 4.26 -14.02
C VAL A 175 1.14 2.73 -13.89
N GLY A 176 0.71 2.21 -12.73
CA GLY A 176 0.55 0.78 -12.44
C GLY A 176 -0.88 0.31 -12.19
N GLY A 177 -1.86 1.22 -12.10
CA GLY A 177 -3.26 0.90 -11.80
C GLY A 177 -4.28 1.29 -12.86
N GLY A 178 -3.86 2.03 -13.90
CA GLY A 178 -4.76 2.56 -14.92
C GLY A 178 -5.57 3.77 -14.46
N GLU A 179 -6.31 4.36 -15.40
CA GLU A 179 -7.16 5.53 -15.13
C GLU A 179 -8.25 5.21 -14.09
N LEU A 180 -8.50 6.15 -13.18
CA LEU A 180 -9.57 6.07 -12.18
C LEU A 180 -10.94 5.86 -12.86
N ARG A 181 -11.65 4.83 -12.42
CA ARG A 181 -13.08 4.63 -12.69
C ARG A 181 -13.87 5.03 -11.45
N GLN A 182 -14.68 6.07 -11.56
CA GLN A 182 -15.46 6.59 -10.43
C GLN A 182 -16.36 5.50 -9.84
N ARG A 183 -16.93 4.64 -10.68
CA ARG A 183 -17.72 3.48 -10.23
C ARG A 183 -16.93 2.47 -9.40
N ASN A 184 -15.63 2.27 -9.67
CA ASN A 184 -14.78 1.37 -8.88
C ASN A 184 -14.46 2.01 -7.53
N PHE A 185 -14.14 3.31 -7.51
CA PHE A 185 -13.98 4.07 -6.26
C PHE A 185 -15.26 4.02 -5.40
N ASP A 186 -16.42 4.30 -5.99
CA ASP A 186 -17.71 4.28 -5.28
C ASP A 186 -18.05 2.87 -4.77
N ALA A 187 -17.80 1.83 -5.58
CA ALA A 187 -18.01 0.42 -5.19
C ALA A 187 -17.07 -0.01 -4.05
N MET A 188 -15.82 0.46 -4.05
CA MET A 188 -14.89 0.23 -2.93
C MET A 188 -15.43 0.85 -1.63
N VAL A 189 -15.85 2.11 -1.68
CA VAL A 189 -16.41 2.80 -0.51
C VAL A 189 -17.70 2.12 -0.02
N ASP A 190 -18.62 1.77 -0.91
CA ASP A 190 -19.87 1.07 -0.58
C ASP A 190 -19.60 -0.30 0.06
N GLY A 191 -18.68 -1.08 -0.52
CA GLY A 191 -18.29 -2.40 -0.03
C GLY A 191 -17.66 -2.33 1.37
N LEU A 192 -16.66 -1.46 1.54
CA LEU A 192 -15.95 -1.28 2.82
C LEU A 192 -16.87 -0.78 3.93
N VAL A 193 -17.78 0.17 3.63
CA VAL A 193 -18.82 0.60 4.58
C VAL A 193 -19.74 -0.55 4.96
N SER A 194 -20.15 -1.36 4.00
CA SER A 194 -21.05 -2.51 4.23
C SER A 194 -20.40 -3.55 5.16
N VAL A 195 -19.17 -3.98 4.87
CA VAL A 195 -18.48 -4.96 5.73
C VAL A 195 -18.16 -4.39 7.11
N ALA A 196 -17.78 -3.10 7.19
CA ALA A 196 -17.61 -2.42 8.47
C ALA A 196 -18.90 -2.44 9.30
N GLN A 197 -20.04 -2.05 8.72
CA GLN A 197 -21.33 -2.05 9.41
C GLN A 197 -21.75 -3.44 9.88
N GLN A 198 -21.50 -4.48 9.08
CA GLN A 198 -21.77 -5.87 9.45
C GLN A 198 -20.89 -6.31 10.63
N ALA A 199 -19.58 -6.06 10.58
CA ALA A 199 -18.67 -6.37 11.68
C ALA A 199 -19.05 -5.60 12.96
N LEU A 200 -19.41 -4.32 12.83
CA LEU A 200 -19.87 -3.49 13.94
C LEU A 200 -21.17 -4.03 14.57
N ALA A 201 -22.10 -4.52 13.75
CA ALA A 201 -23.36 -5.11 14.21
C ALA A 201 -23.18 -6.51 14.82
N ALA A 202 -22.16 -7.25 14.39
CA ALA A 202 -21.83 -8.59 14.88
C ALA A 202 -21.03 -8.60 16.20
N ARG A 203 -20.69 -7.44 16.77
CA ARG A 203 -19.86 -7.38 17.98
C ARG A 203 -20.51 -8.11 19.16
N ALA A 204 -19.76 -9.04 19.74
CA ALA A 204 -20.12 -9.79 20.93
C ALA A 204 -18.93 -9.90 21.90
N PRO A 205 -19.14 -10.24 23.18
CA PRO A 205 -18.05 -10.46 24.12
C PRO A 205 -16.97 -11.40 23.58
N ALA A 206 -15.72 -10.95 23.65
CA ALA A 206 -14.59 -11.58 22.99
C ALA A 206 -13.34 -11.61 23.88
N LYS A 207 -12.32 -12.32 23.40
CA LYS A 207 -10.97 -12.34 23.94
C LYS A 207 -9.99 -12.00 22.84
N LEU A 208 -8.89 -11.33 23.18
CA LEU A 208 -7.82 -11.00 22.25
C LEU A 208 -6.47 -11.44 22.81
N GLY A 209 -5.67 -12.10 21.98
CA GLY A 209 -4.30 -12.52 22.28
C GLY A 209 -3.34 -11.97 21.24
N LEU A 210 -2.14 -11.63 21.67
CA LEU A 210 -1.08 -11.06 20.83
C LEU A 210 0.21 -11.85 21.06
N ALA A 211 0.93 -12.11 19.97
CA ALA A 211 2.25 -12.72 20.01
C ALA A 211 3.08 -12.23 18.81
N ALA A 212 4.39 -12.32 18.92
CA ALA A 212 5.30 -12.05 17.83
C ALA A 212 6.58 -12.88 17.95
N THR A 213 7.26 -13.08 16.83
CA THR A 213 8.63 -13.60 16.77
C THR A 213 9.47 -12.72 15.84
N THR A 214 10.75 -12.54 16.19
CA THR A 214 11.73 -11.80 15.37
C THR A 214 12.69 -12.74 14.64
N ALA A 215 12.36 -14.03 14.56
CA ALA A 215 13.18 -15.07 13.96
C ALA A 215 12.34 -15.95 13.02
N PHE A 216 11.42 -15.33 12.29
CA PHE A 216 10.61 -16.02 11.28
C PHE A 216 11.47 -16.46 10.09
N ASP A 217 11.16 -17.65 9.55
CA ASP A 217 11.71 -18.18 8.31
C ASP A 217 13.25 -18.13 8.20
N PRO A 218 14.02 -18.69 9.16
CA PRO A 218 15.49 -18.56 9.18
C PRO A 218 16.20 -19.23 7.99
N ASP A 219 15.49 -20.05 7.21
CA ASP A 219 16.03 -20.82 6.07
C ASP A 219 15.56 -20.27 4.70
N ASP A 220 14.92 -19.10 4.66
CA ASP A 220 14.41 -18.45 3.43
C ASP A 220 13.43 -19.30 2.60
N ALA A 221 12.70 -20.20 3.28
CA ALA A 221 11.76 -21.10 2.66
C ALA A 221 10.49 -20.38 2.18
N VAL A 222 10.08 -19.31 2.87
CA VAL A 222 8.86 -18.55 2.58
C VAL A 222 9.17 -17.27 1.81
N SER A 223 10.26 -16.59 2.14
CA SER A 223 10.58 -15.29 1.55
C SER A 223 12.09 -15.04 1.52
N TYR A 224 12.51 -14.14 0.64
CA TYR A 224 13.90 -13.73 0.47
C TYR A 224 14.01 -12.23 0.20
N ASP A 225 15.19 -11.67 0.48
CA ASP A 225 15.55 -10.30 0.15
C ASP A 225 15.71 -10.13 -1.37
N ARG A 226 15.07 -9.12 -1.94
CA ARG A 226 15.16 -8.81 -3.38
C ARG A 226 16.02 -7.60 -3.71
N ARG A 227 16.59 -6.90 -2.72
CA ARG A 227 17.25 -5.60 -2.89
C ARG A 227 18.71 -5.66 -2.43
N GLU A 228 19.62 -5.99 -3.35
CA GLU A 228 21.06 -6.04 -3.06
C GLU A 228 21.69 -4.64 -2.90
N GLU A 229 21.04 -3.57 -3.36
CA GLU A 229 21.59 -2.21 -3.32
C GLU A 229 21.85 -1.69 -1.90
N ASN A 230 21.12 -2.20 -0.91
CA ASN A 230 21.23 -1.76 0.48
C ASN A 230 22.13 -2.67 1.35
N ASP A 231 22.72 -3.74 0.76
CA ASP A 231 23.60 -4.69 1.45
C ASP A 231 24.88 -4.05 2.00
N ASP A 232 25.31 -2.91 1.47
CA ASP A 232 26.53 -2.21 1.92
C ASP A 232 26.27 -1.21 3.07
N LEU A 233 25.02 -1.04 3.52
CA LEU A 233 24.69 -0.20 4.67
C LEU A 233 25.21 -0.83 5.99
N PHE A 234 25.35 -0.02 7.05
CA PHE A 234 25.92 -0.49 8.32
C PHE A 234 25.09 -1.65 8.91
N GLY A 235 25.72 -2.82 9.07
CA GLY A 235 25.05 -4.08 9.39
C GLY A 235 24.69 -4.95 8.17
N GLY A 236 25.31 -4.65 7.03
CA GLY A 236 25.13 -5.18 5.69
C GLY A 236 25.23 -6.68 5.48
N GLN A 237 24.08 -7.32 5.51
CA GLN A 237 23.80 -8.68 5.08
C GLN A 237 22.43 -8.64 4.41
N PRO A 238 22.11 -9.56 3.48
CA PRO A 238 20.78 -9.67 2.91
C PRO A 238 19.71 -9.64 4.02
N ARG A 239 18.73 -8.75 3.89
CA ARG A 239 17.69 -8.50 4.90
C ARG A 239 16.31 -8.75 4.34
N LYS A 240 15.56 -9.57 5.06
CA LYS A 240 14.12 -9.72 4.84
C LYS A 240 13.37 -9.51 6.15
N ASP A 241 12.04 -9.40 6.05
CA ASP A 241 11.21 -9.27 7.25
C ASP A 241 11.20 -10.59 8.03
N THR A 242 11.94 -10.62 9.14
CA THR A 242 11.98 -11.73 10.08
C THR A 242 11.00 -11.55 11.24
N TYR A 243 10.26 -10.43 11.25
CA TYR A 243 9.21 -10.17 12.22
C TYR A 243 7.90 -10.77 11.73
N LEU A 244 7.35 -11.72 12.50
CA LEU A 244 6.00 -12.21 12.33
C LEU A 244 5.17 -11.79 13.54
N GLY A 245 4.14 -10.99 13.31
CA GLY A 245 3.13 -10.61 14.31
C GLY A 245 1.87 -11.47 14.21
N MET A 246 1.14 -11.59 15.32
CA MET A 246 -0.12 -12.32 15.38
C MET A 246 -1.13 -11.60 16.26
N ILE A 247 -2.32 -11.33 15.72
CA ILE A 247 -3.49 -10.91 16.48
C ILE A 247 -4.53 -12.03 16.40
N ARG A 248 -4.83 -12.63 17.55
CA ARG A 248 -5.84 -13.68 17.69
C ARG A 248 -7.07 -13.12 18.38
N VAL A 249 -8.26 -13.40 17.83
CA VAL A 249 -9.53 -13.03 18.43
C VAL A 249 -10.40 -14.29 18.60
N ASP A 250 -10.86 -14.53 19.82
CA ASP A 250 -11.78 -15.61 20.13
C ASP A 250 -13.09 -15.03 20.69
N THR A 251 -14.17 -15.79 20.59
CA THR A 251 -15.40 -15.52 21.35
C THR A 251 -15.13 -15.61 22.86
N ALA A 252 -16.03 -15.09 23.69
CA ALA A 252 -15.93 -15.27 25.14
C ALA A 252 -15.87 -16.75 25.58
N ALA A 253 -16.45 -17.66 24.79
CA ALA A 253 -16.39 -19.11 25.02
C ALA A 253 -15.02 -19.73 24.68
N GLY A 254 -14.11 -18.98 24.05
CA GLY A 254 -12.79 -19.46 23.60
C GLY A 254 -12.83 -20.15 22.24
N GLU A 255 -13.86 -19.88 21.44
CA GLU A 255 -13.94 -20.36 20.07
C GLU A 255 -13.27 -19.35 19.14
N PRO A 256 -12.41 -19.77 18.20
CA PRO A 256 -11.73 -18.84 17.29
C PRO A 256 -12.73 -18.04 16.45
N LEU A 257 -12.51 -16.73 16.35
CA LEU A 257 -13.32 -15.80 15.57
C LEU A 257 -12.52 -15.17 14.42
N ALA A 258 -11.29 -14.71 14.72
CA ALA A 258 -10.38 -14.17 13.72
C ALA A 258 -8.92 -14.48 14.03
N ILE A 259 -8.12 -14.54 12.97
CA ILE A 259 -6.67 -14.71 13.02
C ILE A 259 -6.02 -13.75 12.02
N LEU A 260 -5.13 -12.88 12.53
CA LEU A 260 -4.47 -11.85 11.72
C LEU A 260 -2.95 -12.02 11.82
N PRO A 261 -2.33 -12.84 10.95
CA PRO A 261 -0.88 -12.84 10.80
C PRO A 261 -0.42 -11.53 10.15
N VAL A 262 0.69 -10.97 10.64
CA VAL A 262 1.34 -9.79 10.06
C VAL A 262 2.76 -10.13 9.65
N LEU A 263 3.02 -10.15 8.35
CA LEU A 263 4.32 -10.53 7.76
C LEU A 263 4.60 -9.70 6.52
N GLY A 264 5.80 -9.15 6.39
CA GLY A 264 6.28 -8.59 5.13
C GLY A 264 6.59 -9.69 4.12
N ASN A 265 5.69 -9.94 3.18
CA ASN A 265 5.97 -10.81 2.04
C ASN A 265 5.15 -10.36 0.84
N HIS A 266 5.80 -9.74 -0.14
CA HIS A 266 5.16 -9.04 -1.25
C HIS A 266 4.30 -10.01 -2.09
N ALA A 267 3.03 -9.67 -2.31
CA ALA A 267 2.09 -10.54 -3.02
C ALA A 267 2.22 -10.40 -4.55
N ALA A 268 3.40 -10.77 -5.04
CA ALA A 268 3.80 -10.80 -6.45
C ALA A 268 4.50 -12.13 -6.81
N ILE A 269 4.01 -13.26 -6.28
CA ILE A 269 4.55 -14.56 -6.70
C ILE A 269 4.12 -14.87 -8.13
N LEU A 270 2.92 -14.42 -8.52
CA LEU A 270 2.38 -14.56 -9.86
C LEU A 270 2.95 -13.49 -10.80
N SER A 271 3.25 -13.90 -12.03
CA SER A 271 3.84 -12.99 -13.02
C SER A 271 2.85 -11.93 -13.52
N ASP A 272 3.43 -10.86 -14.07
CA ASP A 272 2.76 -9.80 -14.85
C ASP A 272 1.93 -10.30 -16.06
N SER A 273 2.15 -11.54 -16.50
CA SER A 273 1.43 -12.17 -17.60
C SER A 273 0.10 -12.82 -17.19
N VAL A 274 -0.19 -12.92 -15.88
CA VAL A 274 -1.45 -13.47 -15.37
C VAL A 274 -2.57 -12.45 -15.61
N GLY A 275 -3.59 -12.82 -16.39
CA GLY A 275 -4.71 -11.94 -16.78
C GLY A 275 -6.02 -12.17 -16.02
N VAL A 276 -5.99 -12.89 -14.91
CA VAL A 276 -7.16 -13.23 -14.09
C VAL A 276 -7.01 -12.67 -12.69
N PHE A 277 -8.14 -12.44 -12.01
CA PHE A 277 -8.10 -12.06 -10.60
C PHE A 277 -7.56 -13.21 -9.75
N SER A 278 -6.59 -12.91 -8.89
CA SER A 278 -6.09 -13.82 -7.87
C SER A 278 -5.71 -13.04 -6.61
N THR A 279 -5.85 -13.69 -5.46
CA THR A 279 -5.42 -13.17 -4.17
C THR A 279 -3.95 -13.45 -3.87
N ASP A 280 -3.24 -14.09 -4.81
CA ASP A 280 -1.80 -14.41 -4.75
C ASP A 280 -1.46 -15.18 -3.44
N ILE A 281 -0.25 -15.05 -2.89
CA ILE A 281 0.14 -15.68 -1.62
C ILE A 281 -0.74 -15.21 -0.45
N ALA A 282 -1.24 -13.98 -0.48
CA ALA A 282 -1.93 -13.39 0.66
C ALA A 282 -3.26 -14.09 0.95
N GLY A 283 -4.13 -14.22 -0.05
CA GLY A 283 -5.38 -14.97 0.15
C GLY A 283 -5.16 -16.47 0.24
N MET A 284 -4.04 -16.99 -0.28
CA MET A 284 -3.68 -18.39 -0.06
C MET A 284 -3.23 -18.66 1.39
N TYR A 285 -2.53 -17.72 2.05
CA TYR A 285 -2.28 -17.80 3.48
C TYR A 285 -3.60 -17.85 4.25
N GLU A 286 -4.53 -16.96 3.93
CA GLU A 286 -5.84 -16.92 4.58
C GLU A 286 -6.61 -18.24 4.37
N THR A 287 -6.69 -18.72 3.13
CA THR A 287 -7.37 -19.98 2.79
C THR A 287 -6.81 -21.16 3.59
N LEU A 288 -5.49 -21.35 3.60
CA LEU A 288 -4.89 -22.48 4.31
C LEU A 288 -4.99 -22.36 5.84
N ILE A 289 -5.01 -21.14 6.38
CA ILE A 289 -5.27 -20.91 7.80
C ILE A 289 -6.72 -21.30 8.14
N GLU A 290 -7.68 -20.90 7.31
CA GLU A 290 -9.10 -21.19 7.52
C GLU A 290 -9.38 -22.69 7.49
N GLU A 291 -8.67 -23.44 6.63
CA GLU A 291 -8.73 -24.91 6.55
C GLU A 291 -8.27 -25.63 7.84
N GLU A 292 -7.52 -24.97 8.73
CA GLU A 292 -7.08 -25.55 10.01
C GLU A 292 -8.21 -25.60 11.07
N PHE A 293 -9.38 -25.04 10.77
CA PHE A 293 -10.49 -24.95 11.71
C PHE A 293 -11.74 -25.71 11.22
N ASP A 294 -12.34 -26.53 12.10
CA ASP A 294 -13.62 -27.23 11.84
C ASP A 294 -14.85 -26.29 11.84
N ARG A 295 -14.65 -24.97 11.84
CA ARG A 295 -15.68 -23.94 11.92
C ARG A 295 -15.26 -22.72 11.13
N PRO A 296 -16.19 -21.85 10.73
CA PRO A 296 -15.84 -20.56 10.15
C PRO A 296 -15.00 -19.72 11.12
N VAL A 297 -13.84 -19.29 10.64
CA VAL A 297 -12.91 -18.34 11.28
C VAL A 297 -12.48 -17.38 10.18
N MET A 298 -12.44 -16.08 10.44
CA MET A 298 -11.93 -15.12 9.45
C MET A 298 -10.40 -15.04 9.55
N ALA A 299 -9.67 -15.48 8.52
CA ALA A 299 -8.27 -15.11 8.39
C ALA A 299 -8.16 -13.76 7.70
N MET A 300 -7.34 -12.86 8.23
CA MET A 300 -7.07 -11.55 7.63
C MET A 300 -5.56 -11.32 7.66
N PHE A 301 -4.91 -11.63 6.54
CA PHE A 301 -3.48 -11.42 6.37
C PHE A 301 -3.19 -9.92 6.21
N LEU A 302 -2.24 -9.41 6.98
CA LEU A 302 -1.78 -8.04 6.88
C LEU A 302 -0.31 -8.02 6.48
N GLN A 303 0.00 -7.15 5.53
CA GLN A 303 1.38 -6.98 5.08
C GLN A 303 2.22 -6.23 6.12
N GLY A 304 3.41 -6.77 6.40
CA GLY A 304 4.45 -6.14 7.20
C GLY A 304 5.41 -5.32 6.35
N ALA A 305 6.72 -5.50 6.56
CA ALA A 305 7.77 -4.84 5.78
C ALA A 305 8.08 -5.62 4.49
N GLY A 306 7.15 -5.55 3.52
CA GLY A 306 7.26 -6.28 2.26
C GLY A 306 7.91 -5.50 1.11
N GLY A 307 8.45 -4.29 1.33
CA GLY A 307 8.94 -3.43 0.26
C GLY A 307 10.16 -4.00 -0.47
N ASP A 308 11.09 -4.63 0.23
CA ASP A 308 12.33 -5.23 -0.28
C ASP A 308 12.32 -6.77 -0.15
N VAL A 309 11.15 -7.38 0.03
CA VAL A 309 11.01 -8.83 0.27
C VAL A 309 10.17 -9.48 -0.83
N LEU A 310 10.58 -10.62 -1.37
CA LEU A 310 9.79 -11.42 -2.32
C LEU A 310 9.48 -12.83 -1.80
N PRO A 311 8.39 -13.45 -2.29
CA PRO A 311 8.01 -14.79 -1.89
C PRO A 311 8.84 -15.87 -2.60
N SER A 312 9.23 -16.90 -1.86
CA SER A 312 9.94 -18.07 -2.35
C SER A 312 8.99 -19.18 -2.79
N SER A 313 9.21 -19.79 -3.95
CA SER A 313 8.54 -21.03 -4.38
C SER A 313 9.34 -21.72 -5.47
N ASP A 314 9.29 -23.03 -5.51
CA ASP A 314 9.81 -23.83 -6.61
C ASP A 314 8.81 -23.78 -7.77
N ARG A 315 9.26 -23.29 -8.94
CA ARG A 315 8.41 -23.30 -10.13
C ARG A 315 8.00 -24.74 -10.50
N HIS A 316 6.70 -25.01 -10.58
CA HIS A 316 6.14 -26.33 -10.84
C HIS A 316 5.79 -26.54 -12.32
N LEU A 317 5.52 -25.46 -13.05
CA LEU A 317 5.19 -25.50 -14.48
C LEU A 317 6.33 -24.94 -15.33
N ALA A 318 6.91 -25.77 -16.19
CA ALA A 318 7.83 -25.32 -17.23
C ALA A 318 7.03 -24.91 -18.48
N ILE A 319 6.75 -23.61 -18.66
CA ILE A 319 5.99 -23.08 -19.81
C ILE A 319 6.96 -22.63 -20.91
N PRO A 320 7.18 -23.43 -21.99
CA PRO A 320 8.32 -23.23 -22.89
C PRO A 320 8.04 -22.26 -24.06
N ASP A 321 6.81 -21.76 -24.20
CA ASP A 321 6.30 -21.13 -25.43
C ASP A 321 5.68 -19.74 -25.23
N GLY A 322 5.97 -19.08 -24.10
CA GLY A 322 5.55 -17.70 -23.85
C GLY A 322 4.07 -17.53 -23.50
N ARG A 323 3.31 -18.59 -23.21
CA ARG A 323 1.97 -18.44 -22.63
C ARG A 323 2.03 -17.82 -21.22
N PRO A 324 0.92 -17.23 -20.73
CA PRO A 324 0.83 -16.71 -19.36
C PRO A 324 1.34 -17.70 -18.32
N ASP A 325 2.11 -17.21 -17.34
CA ASP A 325 2.68 -17.99 -16.25
C ASP A 325 1.65 -18.24 -15.15
N ASN A 326 0.66 -19.06 -15.47
CA ASN A 326 -0.45 -19.47 -14.60
C ASN A 326 -0.03 -20.59 -13.63
N ASP A 327 1.16 -20.51 -13.05
CA ASP A 327 1.65 -21.46 -12.05
C ASP A 327 1.13 -21.11 -10.64
N PHE A 328 -0.19 -21.21 -10.48
CA PHE A 328 -0.88 -20.85 -9.22
C PHE A 328 -0.49 -21.73 -8.04
N ALA A 329 0.04 -22.93 -8.29
CA ALA A 329 0.54 -23.84 -7.26
C ALA A 329 1.68 -23.22 -6.44
N ARG A 330 2.39 -22.22 -6.99
CA ARG A 330 3.44 -21.50 -6.28
C ARG A 330 2.88 -20.76 -5.05
N SER A 331 1.70 -20.16 -5.17
CA SER A 331 1.05 -19.48 -4.04
C SER A 331 0.73 -20.47 -2.91
N GLU A 332 0.18 -21.64 -3.28
CA GLU A 332 -0.13 -22.71 -2.33
C GLU A 332 1.12 -23.27 -1.66
N GLU A 333 2.17 -23.54 -2.43
CA GLU A 333 3.43 -24.02 -1.88
C GLU A 333 4.02 -23.04 -0.87
N ASN A 334 4.09 -21.76 -1.23
CA ASN A 334 4.57 -20.71 -0.34
C ASN A 334 3.76 -20.66 0.96
N ALA A 335 2.43 -20.70 0.85
CA ALA A 335 1.53 -20.72 2.00
C ALA A 335 1.68 -21.96 2.88
N ARG A 336 1.86 -23.14 2.30
CA ARG A 336 2.13 -24.38 3.06
C ARG A 336 3.45 -24.31 3.83
N ARG A 337 4.45 -23.58 3.32
CA ARG A 337 5.73 -23.35 4.02
C ARG A 337 5.56 -22.39 5.21
N ALA A 338 4.68 -21.38 5.11
CA ALA A 338 4.43 -20.40 6.16
C ALA A 338 3.46 -20.90 7.27
N LEU A 339 2.48 -21.71 6.90
CA LEU A 339 1.37 -22.14 7.77
C LEU A 339 1.81 -22.69 9.14
N PRO A 340 2.84 -23.57 9.26
CA PRO A 340 3.26 -24.09 10.56
C PRO A 340 3.68 -22.99 11.54
N ALA A 341 4.36 -21.93 11.04
CA ALA A 341 4.78 -20.81 11.86
C ALA A 341 3.58 -19.93 12.27
N PHE A 342 2.64 -19.69 11.36
CA PHE A 342 1.40 -18.97 11.68
C PHE A 342 0.59 -19.68 12.77
N MET A 343 0.39 -20.99 12.66
CA MET A 343 -0.39 -21.76 13.63
C MET A 343 0.33 -21.96 14.97
N ALA A 344 1.66 -22.05 14.96
CA ALA A 344 2.46 -22.03 16.18
C ALA A 344 2.31 -20.70 16.93
N LEU A 345 2.44 -19.57 16.23
CA LEU A 345 2.32 -18.25 16.85
C LEU A 345 0.88 -17.94 17.27
N TRP A 346 -0.13 -18.42 16.55
CA TRP A 346 -1.53 -18.36 16.96
C TRP A 346 -1.81 -19.13 18.26
N SER A 347 -1.15 -20.27 18.44
CA SER A 347 -1.20 -21.05 19.68
C SER A 347 -0.55 -20.30 20.84
N GLU A 348 0.59 -19.63 20.59
CA GLU A 348 1.27 -18.78 21.58
C GLU A 348 0.41 -17.58 22.00
N ALA A 349 -0.19 -16.86 21.03
CA ALA A 349 -1.12 -15.77 21.29
C ALA A 349 -2.30 -16.25 22.17
N GLY A 350 -2.73 -17.50 22.00
CA GLY A 350 -3.74 -18.18 22.82
C GLY A 350 -3.39 -18.33 24.31
N THR A 351 -2.10 -18.25 24.67
CA THR A 351 -1.66 -18.30 26.07
C THR A 351 -1.80 -16.96 26.81
N ALA A 352 -1.93 -15.86 26.07
CA ALA A 352 -1.97 -14.50 26.58
C ALA A 352 -3.33 -13.81 26.34
N MET A 353 -4.41 -14.58 26.18
CA MET A 353 -5.75 -14.06 25.88
C MET A 353 -6.29 -13.16 27.00
N ARG A 354 -6.74 -11.96 26.63
CA ARG A 354 -7.34 -10.97 27.53
C ARG A 354 -8.80 -10.76 27.19
N THR A 355 -9.62 -10.51 28.22
CA THR A 355 -11.04 -10.11 28.09
C THR A 355 -11.23 -8.60 28.24
N THR A 356 -10.18 -7.90 28.67
CA THR A 356 -10.13 -6.45 28.87
C THR A 356 -8.80 -5.93 28.35
N LEU A 357 -8.78 -4.73 27.78
CA LEU A 357 -7.53 -4.00 27.50
C LEU A 357 -7.80 -2.50 27.38
N ALA A 358 -6.74 -1.69 27.53
CA ALA A 358 -6.72 -0.29 27.16
C ALA A 358 -6.54 -0.16 25.63
N MET A 359 -7.36 0.65 24.97
CA MET A 359 -7.34 0.81 23.51
C MET A 359 -7.49 2.27 23.09
N GLU A 360 -6.63 2.68 22.16
CA GLU A 360 -6.69 3.98 21.48
C GLU A 360 -6.17 3.79 20.07
N LEU A 361 -6.95 4.22 19.09
CA LEU A 361 -6.50 4.39 17.70
C LEU A 361 -6.49 5.87 17.38
N VAL A 362 -5.36 6.37 16.93
CA VAL A 362 -5.21 7.74 16.46
C VAL A 362 -4.76 7.73 15.00
N THR A 363 -5.25 8.70 14.24
CA THR A 363 -4.94 8.88 12.82
C THR A 363 -4.59 10.34 12.57
N ARG A 364 -3.60 10.57 11.71
CA ARG A 364 -3.13 11.91 11.34
C ARG A 364 -2.80 11.97 9.86
N SER A 365 -3.20 13.05 9.19
CA SER A 365 -2.67 13.37 7.86
C SER A 365 -1.35 14.11 7.98
N VAL A 366 -0.38 13.69 7.18
CA VAL A 366 0.99 14.21 7.13
C VAL A 366 1.16 15.03 5.86
N ALA A 367 1.55 16.30 6.00
CA ALA A 367 1.97 17.10 4.86
C ALA A 367 3.35 16.66 4.38
N LEU A 368 3.46 16.41 3.07
CA LEU A 368 4.71 16.18 2.36
C LEU A 368 5.05 17.46 1.58
N GLY A 369 5.52 17.35 0.33
CA GLY A 369 5.78 18.51 -0.52
C GLY A 369 4.51 19.25 -0.96
N PRO A 370 4.64 20.38 -1.68
CA PRO A 370 5.86 20.92 -2.29
C PRO A 370 6.74 21.78 -1.37
N ASP A 371 6.36 21.96 -0.10
CA ASP A 371 7.13 22.77 0.83
C ASP A 371 8.35 22.02 1.36
N TRP A 372 9.52 22.33 0.80
CA TRP A 372 10.80 21.70 1.17
C TRP A 372 11.19 21.95 2.64
N GLU A 373 10.66 23.01 3.28
CA GLU A 373 11.01 23.32 4.66
C GLU A 373 10.50 22.28 5.66
N ARG A 374 9.52 21.47 5.25
CA ARG A 374 8.97 20.35 6.04
C ARG A 374 9.89 19.15 6.09
N PHE A 375 10.74 18.97 5.09
CA PHE A 375 11.69 17.87 5.03
C PHE A 375 12.93 18.22 5.85
N ARG A 376 12.73 18.22 7.17
CA ARG A 376 13.75 18.38 8.21
C ARG A 376 13.58 17.22 9.16
N VAL A 377 14.41 16.19 8.98
CA VAL A 377 14.40 14.96 9.75
C VAL A 377 15.64 14.90 10.65
N ARG A 378 15.69 13.91 11.56
CA ARG A 378 16.75 13.71 12.55
C ARG A 378 16.96 14.95 13.41
N ASP A 379 15.86 15.44 13.99
CA ASP A 379 15.84 16.69 14.78
C ASP A 379 16.40 17.91 14.01
N GLY A 380 16.22 17.91 12.68
CA GLY A 380 16.66 18.97 11.78
C GLY A 380 18.13 18.91 11.36
N THR A 381 18.85 17.84 11.73
CA THR A 381 20.25 17.63 11.27
C THR A 381 20.35 17.19 9.82
N LEU A 382 19.26 16.68 9.24
CA LEU A 382 19.16 16.35 7.83
C LEU A 382 17.96 17.07 7.21
N ALA A 383 18.22 17.90 6.19
CA ALA A 383 17.21 18.71 5.53
C ALA A 383 17.53 18.95 4.05
N TYR A 384 16.52 19.36 3.26
CA TYR A 384 16.75 19.90 1.92
C TYR A 384 17.27 21.34 1.96
N ALA A 385 18.12 21.69 0.99
CA ALA A 385 18.43 23.07 0.68
C ALA A 385 17.19 23.78 0.11
N PRO A 386 17.00 25.09 0.33
CA PRO A 386 15.86 25.82 -0.23
C PRO A 386 15.76 25.66 -1.75
N PHE A 387 14.59 25.56 -2.36
CA PHE A 387 14.52 25.47 -3.83
C PHE A 387 15.19 26.68 -4.50
N ASP A 388 15.99 26.43 -5.52
CA ASP A 388 16.65 27.46 -6.32
C ASP A 388 16.71 27.01 -7.79
N PRO A 389 16.01 27.69 -8.72
CA PRO A 389 15.96 27.29 -10.12
C PRO A 389 17.32 27.38 -10.85
N GLU A 390 18.27 28.14 -10.30
CA GLU A 390 19.61 28.31 -10.88
C GLU A 390 20.66 27.42 -10.19
N ARG A 391 20.28 26.66 -9.15
CA ARG A 391 21.21 25.83 -8.40
C ARG A 391 21.92 24.82 -9.30
N GLN A 392 23.24 24.80 -9.15
CA GLN A 392 24.07 23.66 -9.51
C GLN A 392 24.40 22.93 -8.19
N PRO A 393 23.98 21.67 -8.02
CA PRO A 393 24.30 20.93 -6.81
C PRO A 393 25.81 20.75 -6.71
N ASP A 394 26.33 20.67 -5.49
CA ASP A 394 27.75 20.40 -5.28
C ASP A 394 28.14 18.94 -5.57
N ARG A 395 27.12 18.06 -5.68
CA ARG A 395 27.23 16.65 -6.07
C ARG A 395 27.93 15.80 -4.99
N GLU A 396 27.96 16.28 -3.76
CA GLU A 396 28.51 15.57 -2.60
C GLU A 396 27.37 14.95 -1.77
N ILE A 397 27.00 13.69 -2.05
CA ILE A 397 25.91 13.00 -1.34
C ILE A 397 26.28 12.66 0.11
N PHE A 398 27.54 12.29 0.35
CA PHE A 398 28.02 11.84 1.66
C PHE A 398 29.16 12.72 2.16
N ALA A 399 29.15 13.03 3.45
CA ALA A 399 30.26 13.66 4.14
C ALA A 399 31.44 12.68 4.31
N ALA A 400 32.61 13.21 4.73
CA ALA A 400 33.83 12.41 4.89
C ALA A 400 33.72 11.29 5.94
N ASP A 401 32.75 11.36 6.85
CA ASP A 401 32.46 10.34 7.85
C ASP A 401 31.42 9.30 7.39
N GLY A 402 30.95 9.39 6.15
CA GLY A 402 29.96 8.49 5.55
C GLY A 402 28.51 8.85 5.85
N THR A 403 28.24 9.91 6.62
CA THR A 403 26.88 10.39 6.84
C THR A 403 26.33 11.10 5.60
N VAL A 404 25.01 11.07 5.42
CA VAL A 404 24.34 11.85 4.36
C VAL A 404 24.62 13.33 4.59
N ARG A 405 25.09 14.02 3.54
CA ARG A 405 25.42 15.43 3.62
C ARG A 405 24.15 16.26 3.77
N SER A 406 24.22 17.30 4.60
CA SER A 406 23.11 18.23 4.82
C SER A 406 23.58 19.69 4.75
N PRO A 407 22.80 20.59 4.14
CA PRO A 407 21.54 20.32 3.43
C PRO A 407 21.77 19.50 2.15
N ILE A 408 20.84 18.60 1.82
CA ILE A 408 20.81 17.90 0.53
C ILE A 408 20.44 18.92 -0.53
N ASP A 409 21.29 19.11 -1.53
CA ASP A 409 21.10 20.12 -2.57
C ASP A 409 20.86 19.52 -3.96
N GLU A 410 21.07 18.20 -4.10
CA GLU A 410 20.86 17.40 -5.31
C GLU A 410 19.39 17.21 -5.65
N PHE A 411 18.51 17.11 -4.64
CA PHE A 411 17.06 16.98 -4.85
C PHE A 411 16.39 18.35 -4.97
N ASN A 412 16.52 18.99 -6.14
CA ASN A 412 16.02 20.33 -6.41
C ASN A 412 14.71 20.32 -7.24
N ALA A 413 13.68 19.64 -6.72
CA ALA A 413 12.42 19.38 -7.42
C ALA A 413 11.19 20.05 -6.75
N PRO A 414 10.81 21.29 -7.12
CA PRO A 414 9.80 22.07 -6.39
C PRO A 414 8.38 21.50 -6.51
N ALA A 415 8.10 20.74 -7.56
CA ALA A 415 6.81 20.09 -7.79
C ALA A 415 6.91 18.56 -7.75
N GLY A 416 8.02 18.03 -7.22
CA GLY A 416 8.33 16.60 -7.15
C GLY A 416 9.08 16.05 -8.38
N ALA A 417 9.75 14.92 -8.19
CA ALA A 417 10.45 14.16 -9.22
C ALA A 417 10.27 12.66 -8.98
N GLY A 418 10.16 11.87 -10.05
CA GLY A 418 10.02 10.41 -9.98
C GLY A 418 10.99 9.72 -10.93
N LEU A 419 10.85 8.40 -11.08
CA LEU A 419 11.72 7.53 -11.88
C LEU A 419 13.20 7.62 -11.44
N CYS A 420 13.44 7.96 -10.18
CA CYS A 420 14.76 7.96 -9.55
C CYS A 420 15.30 6.55 -9.32
N GLY A 421 16.60 6.39 -9.11
CA GLY A 421 17.17 5.14 -8.62
C GLY A 421 18.03 4.37 -9.63
N ASP A 422 17.80 4.53 -10.93
CA ASP A 422 18.58 3.84 -11.97
C ASP A 422 19.75 4.72 -12.48
N PRO A 423 21.01 4.38 -12.17
CA PRO A 423 22.15 5.16 -12.61
C PRO A 423 22.47 5.03 -14.11
N ALA A 424 21.80 4.14 -14.83
CA ALA A 424 21.98 3.88 -16.25
C ALA A 424 20.76 4.29 -17.11
N ASP A 425 19.65 4.71 -16.49
CA ASP A 425 18.45 5.11 -17.23
C ASP A 425 18.54 6.53 -17.80
N ASP A 426 18.70 6.58 -19.12
CA ASP A 426 18.73 7.79 -19.94
C ASP A 426 17.40 8.05 -20.69
N THR A 427 16.33 7.30 -20.40
CA THR A 427 15.04 7.35 -21.13
C THR A 427 14.45 8.75 -21.16
N PHE A 428 14.58 9.51 -20.07
CA PHE A 428 13.97 10.82 -19.88
C PHE A 428 15.00 11.95 -19.70
N LEU A 429 16.15 11.85 -20.38
CA LEU A 429 17.26 12.82 -20.36
C LEU A 429 16.84 14.30 -20.41
N ASN A 430 15.86 14.66 -21.24
CA ASN A 430 15.41 16.05 -21.41
C ASN A 430 14.51 16.58 -20.28
N MET A 431 14.07 15.71 -19.37
CA MET A 431 13.16 16.01 -18.26
C MET A 431 13.81 15.75 -16.90
N ARG A 432 15.10 15.41 -16.89
CA ARG A 432 15.90 15.14 -15.70
C ARG A 432 16.00 16.36 -14.80
N MET A 433 16.16 16.13 -13.50
CA MET A 433 16.60 17.19 -12.58
C MET A 433 17.90 17.85 -13.08
N PRO A 434 18.05 19.19 -13.02
CA PRO A 434 19.28 19.85 -13.45
C PRO A 434 20.50 19.46 -12.59
N GLY A 435 21.67 19.31 -13.22
CA GLY A 435 22.95 19.20 -12.52
C GLY A 435 23.30 17.82 -11.93
N VAL A 436 22.43 16.82 -12.07
CA VAL A 436 22.61 15.46 -11.52
C VAL A 436 23.08 14.43 -12.57
N ASP A 437 23.60 14.87 -13.71
CA ASP A 437 24.11 13.97 -14.75
C ASP A 437 25.23 13.05 -14.21
N GLY A 438 25.12 11.74 -14.44
CA GLY A 438 26.02 10.71 -13.94
C GLY A 438 26.09 10.59 -12.40
N LEU A 439 25.16 11.19 -11.65
CA LEU A 439 25.13 11.13 -10.20
C LEU A 439 24.07 10.14 -9.71
N ALA A 440 24.46 8.92 -9.39
CA ALA A 440 23.55 7.94 -8.78
C ALA A 440 23.14 8.39 -7.36
N PRO A 441 21.88 8.18 -6.92
CA PRO A 441 20.74 7.65 -7.67
C PRO A 441 19.92 8.74 -8.42
N TYR A 442 20.34 10.00 -8.31
CA TYR A 442 19.63 11.15 -8.88
C TYR A 442 19.61 11.20 -10.40
N HIS A 443 20.51 10.46 -11.06
CA HIS A 443 20.69 10.47 -12.50
C HIS A 443 19.38 10.24 -13.27
N SER A 444 18.55 9.28 -12.90
CA SER A 444 17.29 9.01 -13.62
C SER A 444 16.11 9.89 -13.19
N CYS A 445 16.26 10.68 -12.11
CA CYS A 445 15.15 11.46 -11.56
C CYS A 445 14.58 12.45 -12.57
N ALA A 446 13.35 12.21 -13.00
CA ALA A 446 12.59 13.02 -13.93
C ALA A 446 11.62 13.96 -13.20
N MET A 447 11.67 15.24 -13.54
CA MET A 447 10.82 16.29 -12.98
C MET A 447 9.35 16.09 -13.39
N LEU A 448 8.44 16.07 -12.41
CA LEU A 448 7.01 15.83 -12.65
C LEU A 448 6.39 16.74 -13.72
N PRO A 449 6.59 18.08 -13.72
CA PRO A 449 6.05 18.94 -14.76
C PRO A 449 6.46 18.56 -16.20
N GLY A 450 7.66 17.98 -16.36
CA GLY A 450 8.15 17.54 -17.67
C GLY A 450 7.63 16.17 -18.08
N ILE A 451 7.63 15.22 -17.14
CA ILE A 451 7.36 13.80 -17.42
C ILE A 451 5.86 13.46 -17.48
N LEU A 452 5.00 14.15 -16.73
CA LEU A 452 3.56 13.82 -16.69
C LEU A 452 2.86 13.91 -18.06
N PRO A 453 3.07 14.94 -18.91
CA PRO A 453 2.49 14.97 -20.25
C PRO A 453 2.95 13.81 -21.14
N VAL A 454 4.19 13.37 -20.96
CA VAL A 454 4.76 12.24 -21.69
C VAL A 454 4.12 10.94 -21.21
N LEU A 455 4.03 10.73 -19.90
CA LEU A 455 3.35 9.57 -19.32
C LEU A 455 1.88 9.55 -19.75
N SER A 456 1.15 10.66 -19.66
CA SER A 456 -0.25 10.75 -20.08
C SER A 456 -0.46 10.26 -21.51
N ALA A 457 0.38 10.72 -22.45
CA ALA A 457 0.32 10.30 -23.84
C ALA A 457 0.63 8.81 -24.04
N PHE A 458 1.55 8.25 -23.25
CA PHE A 458 1.96 6.85 -23.36
C PHE A 458 0.98 5.88 -22.69
N ILE A 459 0.49 6.22 -21.50
CA ILE A 459 -0.30 5.32 -20.65
C ILE A 459 -1.80 5.50 -20.81
N ARG A 460 -2.23 6.54 -21.55
CA ARG A 460 -3.64 6.94 -21.69
C ARG A 460 -4.33 7.13 -20.33
N ALA A 461 -3.68 7.89 -19.47
CA ALA A 461 -4.26 8.33 -18.22
C ALA A 461 -4.07 9.83 -18.09
N ASP A 462 -5.08 10.49 -17.51
CA ASP A 462 -5.10 11.93 -17.35
C ASP A 462 -4.53 12.30 -15.98
N PHE A 463 -3.38 12.97 -16.00
CA PHE A 463 -2.77 13.55 -14.81
C PHE A 463 -3.20 15.01 -14.67
N GLU A 464 -3.40 15.45 -13.44
CA GLU A 464 -3.50 16.87 -13.12
C GLU A 464 -2.13 17.57 -13.18
N GLU A 465 -2.13 18.89 -13.03
CA GLU A 465 -0.89 19.68 -12.99
C GLU A 465 -0.02 19.26 -11.79
N ALA A 466 1.31 19.26 -11.96
CA ALA A 466 2.23 19.00 -10.86
C ALA A 466 2.29 20.20 -9.88
N PRO A 467 2.43 19.97 -8.56
CA PRO A 467 2.51 18.66 -7.91
C PRO A 467 1.16 17.93 -7.93
N LEU A 468 1.20 16.60 -8.07
CA LEU A 468 0.01 15.76 -7.97
C LEU A 468 -0.57 15.88 -6.56
N CYS A 469 -1.86 16.20 -6.44
CA CYS A 469 -2.49 16.55 -5.18
C CYS A 469 -2.40 15.43 -4.15
N ALA A 470 -2.63 14.18 -4.56
CA ALA A 470 -2.50 13.00 -3.71
C ALA A 470 -1.04 12.69 -3.29
N SER A 471 -0.03 13.27 -3.96
CA SER A 471 1.37 13.17 -3.50
C SER A 471 1.69 14.18 -2.38
N THR A 472 0.94 15.27 -2.25
CA THR A 472 1.28 16.35 -1.31
C THR A 472 1.09 15.97 0.15
N ARG A 473 0.38 14.87 0.41
CA ARG A 473 0.02 14.43 1.76
C ARG A 473 -0.17 12.92 1.80
N THR A 474 -0.09 12.36 2.99
CA THR A 474 -0.44 10.96 3.26
C THR A 474 -1.12 10.85 4.62
N THR A 475 -1.49 9.64 5.03
CA THR A 475 -2.19 9.38 6.29
C THR A 475 -1.51 8.25 7.04
N VAL A 476 -1.22 8.46 8.32
CA VAL A 476 -0.61 7.46 9.21
C VAL A 476 -1.55 7.20 10.40
N SER A 477 -1.50 5.99 10.94
CA SER A 477 -2.29 5.62 12.14
C SER A 477 -1.47 4.82 13.13
N ALA A 478 -1.80 4.93 14.41
CA ALA A 478 -1.21 4.14 15.49
C ALA A 478 -2.31 3.61 16.42
N LEU A 479 -2.26 2.32 16.74
CA LEU A 479 -3.21 1.63 17.61
C LEU A 479 -2.47 1.03 18.82
N ARG A 480 -2.86 1.47 20.01
CA ARG A 480 -2.49 0.83 21.27
C ARG A 480 -3.46 -0.32 21.56
N LEU A 481 -2.93 -1.52 21.80
CA LEU A 481 -3.67 -2.69 22.29
C LEU A 481 -3.06 -3.17 23.62
N GLY A 482 -3.43 -2.53 24.71
CA GLY A 482 -2.84 -2.76 26.02
C GLY A 482 -1.37 -2.32 26.07
N ASP A 483 -0.48 -3.30 26.05
CA ASP A 483 0.99 -3.19 26.05
C ASP A 483 1.60 -3.44 24.65
N TRP A 484 0.78 -3.47 23.60
CA TRP A 484 1.24 -3.60 22.22
C TRP A 484 0.97 -2.32 21.43
N MET A 485 1.85 -2.05 20.47
CA MET A 485 1.70 -1.01 19.48
C MET A 485 1.50 -1.64 18.10
N VAL A 486 0.52 -1.14 17.34
CA VAL A 486 0.37 -1.44 15.92
C VAL A 486 0.48 -0.13 15.15
N ALA A 487 1.50 -0.03 14.31
CA ALA A 487 1.77 1.13 13.48
C ALA A 487 1.35 0.87 12.04
N PHE A 488 0.55 1.76 11.46
CA PHE A 488 0.01 1.63 10.11
C PHE A 488 0.70 2.61 9.17
N ALA A 489 1.41 2.08 8.17
CA ALA A 489 2.28 2.83 7.28
C ALA A 489 1.70 2.93 5.86
N PRO A 490 1.65 4.13 5.26
CA PRO A 490 0.99 4.36 3.98
C PRO A 490 1.90 4.16 2.77
N GLY A 491 2.31 2.93 2.52
CA GLY A 491 3.20 2.57 1.42
C GLY A 491 3.80 1.19 1.64
N GLU A 492 4.97 0.96 1.07
CA GLU A 492 5.68 -0.33 1.13
C GLU A 492 6.89 -0.17 2.07
N PRO A 493 6.78 -0.49 3.38
CA PRO A 493 7.93 -0.45 4.28
C PRO A 493 9.01 -1.40 3.83
N LEU A 494 10.22 -0.88 3.65
CA LEU A 494 11.41 -1.71 3.62
C LEU A 494 11.75 -2.17 5.03
N VAL A 495 12.48 -3.28 5.12
CA VAL A 495 12.86 -3.89 6.40
C VAL A 495 13.60 -2.89 7.29
N LEU A 496 14.58 -2.16 6.75
CA LEU A 496 15.35 -1.15 7.50
C LEU A 496 14.48 -0.02 8.05
N TRP A 497 13.48 0.41 7.28
CA TRP A 497 12.54 1.44 7.72
C TRP A 497 11.67 0.95 8.86
N ALA A 498 11.14 -0.28 8.75
CA ALA A 498 10.29 -0.88 9.77
C ALA A 498 11.06 -1.21 11.06
N GLU A 499 12.30 -1.69 10.96
CA GLU A 499 13.21 -1.87 12.10
C GLU A 499 13.49 -0.54 12.82
N THR A 500 13.75 0.52 12.05
CA THR A 500 13.96 1.87 12.60
C THR A 500 12.72 2.38 13.33
N LEU A 501 11.53 2.16 12.76
CA LEU A 501 10.26 2.53 13.40
C LEU A 501 10.04 1.75 14.71
N ARG A 502 10.26 0.43 14.72
CA ARG A 502 10.15 -0.41 15.92
C ARG A 502 11.12 0.02 17.01
N ALA A 503 12.36 0.37 16.64
CA ALA A 503 13.36 0.86 17.60
C ALA A 503 13.00 2.22 18.23
N ARG A 504 12.17 3.03 17.56
CA ARG A 504 11.68 4.32 18.06
C ARG A 504 10.29 4.21 18.72
N SER A 505 9.69 3.03 18.74
CA SER A 505 8.39 2.79 19.36
C SER A 505 8.44 3.02 20.86
N PRO A 506 7.37 3.56 21.48
CA PRO A 506 7.25 3.60 22.92
C PRO A 506 6.97 2.22 23.55
N ALA A 507 6.53 1.24 22.76
CA ALA A 507 6.45 -0.16 23.15
C ALA A 507 7.78 -0.89 22.83
N PRO A 508 8.08 -2.02 23.49
CA PRO A 508 9.21 -2.86 23.10
C PRO A 508 9.16 -3.22 21.60
N PRO A 509 10.31 -3.35 20.91
CA PRO A 509 10.34 -3.69 19.49
C PRO A 509 9.59 -4.98 19.14
N GLU A 510 9.67 -6.00 20.00
CA GLU A 510 8.95 -7.27 19.89
C GLU A 510 7.43 -7.15 20.12
N GLN A 511 6.98 -6.04 20.72
CA GLN A 511 5.57 -5.70 20.94
C GLN A 511 5.08 -4.60 19.99
N THR A 512 5.85 -4.31 18.93
CA THR A 512 5.53 -3.28 17.93
C THR A 512 5.33 -3.94 16.57
N ILE A 513 4.06 -4.12 16.20
CA ILE A 513 3.66 -4.62 14.89
C ILE A 513 3.65 -3.45 13.90
N VAL A 514 4.29 -3.61 12.75
CA VAL A 514 4.22 -2.67 11.63
C VAL A 514 3.34 -3.30 10.56
N VAL A 515 2.28 -2.59 10.17
CA VAL A 515 1.39 -2.95 9.06
C VAL A 515 1.63 -1.94 7.94
N GLY A 516 2.23 -2.40 6.86
CA GLY A 516 2.39 -1.61 5.63
C GLY A 516 1.08 -1.52 4.85
N TYR A 517 1.12 -0.84 3.71
CA TYR A 517 0.03 -0.76 2.73
C TYR A 517 -1.30 -0.33 3.35
N ALA A 518 -1.23 0.49 4.41
CA ALA A 518 -2.37 0.89 5.22
C ALA A 518 -2.63 2.39 5.13
N GLN A 519 -3.91 2.78 5.13
CA GLN A 519 -4.41 4.12 4.86
C GLN A 519 -4.20 4.56 3.41
N GLY A 520 -2.97 4.91 3.02
CA GLY A 520 -2.62 5.43 1.69
C GLY A 520 -1.42 4.70 1.08
N HIS A 521 -0.87 5.25 0.00
CA HIS A 521 0.27 4.64 -0.68
C HIS A 521 1.20 5.70 -1.28
N VAL A 522 2.33 5.97 -0.61
CA VAL A 522 3.36 6.91 -1.10
C VAL A 522 4.38 6.27 -2.02
N GLY A 523 4.22 4.97 -2.31
CA GLY A 523 5.29 4.14 -2.86
C GLY A 523 6.05 3.49 -1.73
N TYR A 524 7.36 3.35 -1.88
CA TYR A 524 8.22 2.72 -0.89
C TYR A 524 8.49 3.62 0.32
N LEU A 525 8.68 3.04 1.49
CA LEU A 525 9.10 3.77 2.69
C LEU A 525 10.54 3.38 3.01
N LEU A 526 11.46 4.28 2.64
CA LEU A 526 12.90 4.11 2.82
C LEU A 526 13.43 5.09 3.89
N THR A 527 14.52 4.70 4.54
CA THR A 527 15.38 5.67 5.23
C THR A 527 16.13 6.50 4.18
N ALA A 528 16.61 7.70 4.53
CA ALA A 528 17.35 8.52 3.57
C ALA A 528 18.61 7.80 3.04
N ASP A 529 19.33 7.10 3.91
CA ASP A 529 20.51 6.32 3.56
C ASP A 529 20.22 5.18 2.58
N ASP A 530 19.04 4.56 2.67
CA ASP A 530 18.59 3.48 1.77
C ASP A 530 18.10 4.02 0.44
N TRP A 531 17.34 5.12 0.44
CA TRP A 531 16.94 5.79 -0.81
C TRP A 531 18.15 6.17 -1.67
N LEU A 532 19.21 6.65 -1.02
CA LEU A 532 20.46 7.04 -1.67
C LEU A 532 21.25 5.87 -2.30
N ARG A 533 20.84 4.62 -2.05
CA ARG A 533 21.42 3.44 -2.71
C ARG A 533 20.89 3.22 -4.12
N GLY A 534 19.79 3.87 -4.49
CA GLY A 534 19.18 3.69 -5.81
C GLY A 534 18.40 2.38 -5.90
N GLY A 535 18.34 1.78 -7.07
CA GLY A 535 17.52 0.60 -7.35
C GLY A 535 16.07 0.96 -7.72
N PHE A 536 15.17 -0.02 -7.64
CA PHE A 536 13.78 0.15 -8.06
C PHE A 536 12.92 0.93 -7.06
N GLU A 537 13.15 0.74 -5.76
CA GLU A 537 12.31 1.24 -4.67
C GLU A 537 12.24 2.78 -4.64
N PRO A 538 13.32 3.54 -4.91
CA PRO A 538 13.25 5.01 -5.01
C PRO A 538 12.38 5.56 -6.16
N THR A 539 11.97 4.74 -7.14
CA THR A 539 11.40 5.22 -8.42
C THR A 539 10.09 5.98 -8.28
N ILE A 540 9.30 5.71 -7.23
CA ILE A 540 7.97 6.31 -7.05
C ILE A 540 7.86 7.21 -5.81
N ASN A 541 8.99 7.49 -5.15
CA ASN A 541 9.08 8.46 -4.05
C ASN A 541 9.19 9.90 -4.57
N LEU A 542 8.04 10.54 -4.77
CA LEU A 542 7.96 11.81 -5.50
C LEU A 542 8.64 13.00 -4.79
N TRP A 543 8.88 12.86 -3.48
CA TRP A 543 9.54 13.87 -2.65
C TRP A 543 10.95 13.47 -2.20
N GLY A 544 11.56 12.47 -2.83
CA GLY A 544 12.98 12.17 -2.72
C GLY A 544 13.41 11.53 -1.39
N PRO A 545 14.72 11.59 -1.06
CA PRO A 545 15.31 10.80 0.02
C PRO A 545 14.72 11.02 1.42
N LEU A 546 14.14 12.18 1.69
CA LEU A 546 13.62 12.52 3.02
C LEU A 546 12.13 12.15 3.20
N GLU A 547 11.44 11.67 2.16
CA GLU A 547 10.01 11.36 2.22
C GLU A 547 9.68 10.26 3.23
N GLY A 548 10.33 9.09 3.10
CA GLY A 548 10.08 7.96 3.98
C GLY A 548 10.45 8.26 5.43
N GLU A 549 11.56 8.97 5.67
CA GLU A 549 12.00 9.31 7.03
C GLU A 549 11.12 10.39 7.69
N LEU A 550 10.58 11.34 6.92
CA LEU A 550 9.57 12.28 7.43
C LEU A 550 8.32 11.53 7.91
N ILE A 551 7.82 10.58 7.12
CA ILE A 551 6.66 9.75 7.48
C ILE A 551 6.95 8.92 8.73
N LEU A 552 8.15 8.34 8.83
CA LEU A 552 8.61 7.57 10.00
C LEU A 552 8.54 8.40 11.28
N GLU A 553 9.05 9.64 11.23
CA GLU A 553 9.01 10.54 12.39
C GLU A 553 7.59 10.93 12.76
N ARG A 554 6.74 11.26 11.79
CA ARG A 554 5.34 11.60 12.06
C ARG A 554 4.57 10.42 12.66
N LEU A 555 4.84 9.20 12.20
CA LEU A 555 4.24 7.98 12.77
C LEU A 555 4.80 7.70 14.17
N THR A 556 6.08 7.95 14.43
CA THR A 556 6.68 7.83 15.76
C THR A 556 6.04 8.79 16.76
N GLU A 557 5.83 10.05 16.38
CA GLU A 557 5.10 11.03 17.18
C GLU A 557 3.68 10.55 17.49
N LEU A 558 3.00 9.98 16.49
CA LEU A 558 1.64 9.47 16.64
C LEU A 558 1.57 8.23 17.55
N MET A 559 2.55 7.31 17.45
CA MET A 559 2.66 6.18 18.38
C MET A 559 2.84 6.66 19.82
N ALA A 560 3.63 7.72 20.04
CA ALA A 560 3.81 8.29 21.38
C ALA A 560 2.49 8.86 21.94
N ILE A 561 1.69 9.53 21.10
CA ILE A 561 0.34 10.01 21.47
C ILE A 561 -0.58 8.84 21.83
N ALA A 562 -0.65 7.81 20.98
CA ALA A 562 -1.46 6.62 21.19
C ALA A 562 -1.10 5.86 22.47
N TRP A 563 0.17 5.97 22.91
CA TRP A 563 0.71 5.27 24.07
C TRP A 563 0.32 5.91 25.41
N THR A 564 -0.15 7.16 25.40
CA THR A 564 -0.58 7.82 26.64
C THR A 564 -1.93 7.32 27.11
N ASP A 565 -2.30 7.65 28.34
CA ASP A 565 -3.66 7.41 28.86
C ASP A 565 -4.61 8.58 28.53
N GLU A 566 -4.14 9.65 27.90
CA GLU A 566 -4.98 10.76 27.47
C GLU A 566 -5.46 10.54 26.02
N ARG A 567 -6.74 10.75 25.76
CA ARG A 567 -7.26 10.72 24.38
C ARG A 567 -7.01 12.09 23.76
N GLU A 568 -5.89 12.26 23.09
CA GLU A 568 -5.58 13.51 22.39
C GLU A 568 -6.31 13.60 21.04
N ASP A 569 -6.58 14.83 20.58
CA ASP A 569 -7.03 15.05 19.21
C ASP A 569 -5.83 14.94 18.27
N ALA A 570 -5.59 13.75 17.74
CA ALA A 570 -4.45 13.49 16.87
C ALA A 570 -4.59 14.16 15.49
N ALA A 571 -5.81 14.54 15.09
CA ALA A 571 -6.02 15.38 13.92
C ALA A 571 -5.47 16.79 14.15
N ALA A 572 -5.44 17.27 15.40
CA ALA A 572 -4.75 18.50 15.75
C ALA A 572 -3.23 18.33 15.54
N GLY A 573 -2.64 19.28 14.81
CA GLY A 573 -1.25 19.20 14.37
C GLY A 573 -1.02 18.37 13.09
N GLY A 574 -2.07 17.77 12.53
CA GLY A 574 -2.05 17.18 11.19
C GLY A 574 -2.28 18.21 10.09
N ALA A 575 -2.08 17.78 8.84
CA ALA A 575 -2.48 18.52 7.65
C ALA A 575 -3.97 18.30 7.34
N ASP A 576 -4.56 19.16 6.50
CA ASP A 576 -5.83 18.85 5.83
C ASP A 576 -5.68 17.58 4.97
N ARG A 577 -6.74 16.83 4.68
CA ARG A 577 -6.70 15.74 3.69
C ARG A 577 -6.96 16.22 2.27
N VAL A 578 -6.49 15.46 1.28
CA VAL A 578 -6.86 15.64 -0.12
C VAL A 578 -8.32 15.22 -0.32
N VAL A 579 -9.08 16.03 -1.06
CA VAL A 579 -10.39 15.65 -1.58
C VAL A 579 -10.22 15.43 -3.08
N PRO A 580 -10.23 14.17 -3.55
CA PRO A 580 -9.96 13.89 -4.95
C PRO A 580 -11.06 14.45 -5.85
N ALA A 581 -10.67 14.88 -7.06
CA ALA A 581 -11.64 15.12 -8.11
C ALA A 581 -12.37 13.82 -8.46
N ARG A 582 -13.65 13.92 -8.83
CA ARG A 582 -14.40 12.74 -9.28
C ARG A 582 -13.94 12.34 -10.68
N GLY A 583 -13.78 11.04 -10.90
CA GLY A 583 -13.54 10.47 -12.22
C GLY A 583 -14.75 10.64 -13.17
N HIS A 584 -14.50 10.52 -14.47
CA HIS A 584 -15.50 10.68 -15.52
C HIS A 584 -15.71 9.39 -16.31
N ASP A 585 -16.74 8.61 -15.93
CA ASP A 585 -17.03 7.31 -16.57
C ASP A 585 -18.05 7.39 -17.71
N ALA A 586 -18.36 8.59 -18.24
CA ALA A 586 -19.48 8.79 -19.17
C ALA A 586 -19.34 8.02 -20.48
N GLU A 587 -18.09 7.77 -20.92
CA GLU A 587 -17.78 7.04 -22.15
C GLU A 587 -17.69 5.52 -21.92
N VAL A 588 -17.65 5.07 -20.65
CA VAL A 588 -17.50 3.65 -20.30
C VAL A 588 -18.89 3.01 -20.18
N PRO A 589 -19.21 1.99 -20.98
CA PRO A 589 -20.51 1.32 -20.90
C PRO A 589 -20.76 0.76 -19.50
N PRO A 590 -22.02 0.64 -19.05
CA PRO A 590 -22.31 -0.05 -17.80
C PRO A 590 -21.77 -1.49 -17.87
N PRO A 591 -21.36 -2.09 -16.75
CA PRO A 591 -21.00 -3.49 -16.73
C PRO A 591 -22.17 -4.33 -17.26
N ASP A 592 -21.87 -5.36 -18.03
CA ASP A 592 -22.89 -6.31 -18.44
C ASP A 592 -23.59 -6.88 -17.21
N ALA A 593 -24.91 -6.90 -17.23
CA ALA A 593 -25.66 -7.55 -16.17
C ALA A 593 -25.28 -9.03 -16.17
N ALA A 594 -24.90 -9.57 -15.01
CA ALA A 594 -24.76 -10.99 -14.77
C ALA A 594 -26.07 -11.51 -14.17
N PRO A 595 -27.11 -11.82 -14.97
CA PRO A 595 -28.46 -12.11 -14.47
C PRO A 595 -28.53 -13.39 -13.61
N LEU A 596 -27.48 -14.22 -13.67
CA LEU A 596 -27.33 -15.44 -12.89
C LEU A 596 -26.36 -15.27 -11.70
N ALA A 597 -25.80 -14.08 -11.48
CA ALA A 597 -24.93 -13.84 -10.33
C ALA A 597 -25.68 -14.10 -9.01
N GLY A 598 -25.03 -14.82 -8.10
CA GLY A 598 -25.65 -15.25 -6.84
C GLY A 598 -26.68 -16.38 -6.98
N THR A 599 -26.92 -16.90 -8.18
CA THR A 599 -27.75 -18.09 -8.37
C THR A 599 -26.88 -19.34 -8.30
N VAL A 600 -27.25 -20.27 -7.42
CA VAL A 600 -26.58 -21.57 -7.31
C VAL A 600 -27.12 -22.50 -8.40
N PRO A 601 -26.28 -23.12 -9.24
CA PRO A 601 -26.73 -24.05 -10.27
C PRO A 601 -27.58 -25.20 -9.69
N ALA A 602 -28.59 -25.65 -10.43
CA ALA A 602 -29.43 -26.77 -10.00
C ALA A 602 -28.69 -28.12 -10.09
N GLN A 603 -27.66 -28.20 -10.92
CA GLN A 603 -26.82 -29.37 -11.15
C GLN A 603 -25.36 -28.92 -11.18
N VAL A 604 -24.45 -29.83 -10.82
CA VAL A 604 -23.01 -29.56 -10.89
C VAL A 604 -22.69 -29.35 -12.37
N PRO A 605 -22.17 -28.17 -12.77
CA PRO A 605 -21.81 -27.93 -14.15
C PRO A 605 -20.79 -28.96 -14.62
N ASP A 606 -20.91 -29.43 -15.87
CA ASP A 606 -19.96 -30.38 -16.46
C ASP A 606 -18.54 -29.76 -16.53
N GLU A 607 -18.47 -28.43 -16.51
CA GLU A 607 -17.24 -27.64 -16.55
C GLU A 607 -16.66 -27.32 -15.15
N LEU A 608 -17.30 -27.74 -14.04
CA LEU A 608 -16.77 -27.48 -12.70
C LEU A 608 -15.51 -28.30 -12.44
N TYR A 609 -14.40 -27.62 -12.22
CA TYR A 609 -13.16 -28.20 -11.71
C TYR A 609 -13.06 -27.97 -10.20
N VAL A 610 -12.71 -29.01 -9.44
CA VAL A 610 -12.56 -28.96 -7.98
C VAL A 610 -11.14 -29.39 -7.66
N LEU A 611 -10.46 -28.66 -6.76
CA LEU A 611 -9.12 -29.01 -6.32
C LEU A 611 -9.19 -30.30 -5.45
N GLY A 612 -8.39 -31.32 -5.79
CA GLY A 612 -8.31 -32.60 -5.06
C GLY A 612 -9.34 -33.66 -5.45
N ASP A 613 -9.45 -34.74 -4.67
CA ASP A 613 -10.37 -35.87 -4.91
C ASP A 613 -11.81 -35.62 -4.41
N ALA A 614 -12.15 -34.40 -4.04
CA ALA A 614 -13.46 -34.04 -3.51
C ALA A 614 -14.51 -34.01 -4.62
N ALA A 615 -15.31 -35.08 -4.73
CA ALA A 615 -16.47 -35.08 -5.61
C ALA A 615 -17.55 -34.13 -5.06
N VAL A 616 -17.82 -33.03 -5.78
CA VAL A 616 -18.99 -32.18 -5.51
C VAL A 616 -20.23 -32.96 -5.95
N ALA A 617 -20.90 -33.60 -5.00
CA ALA A 617 -22.08 -34.44 -5.26
C ALA A 617 -23.37 -33.64 -5.53
N SER A 618 -23.36 -32.34 -5.20
CA SER A 618 -24.50 -31.44 -5.32
C SER A 618 -23.99 -30.05 -5.64
N ALA A 619 -24.63 -29.37 -6.60
CA ALA A 619 -24.36 -27.95 -6.85
C ALA A 619 -24.92 -27.06 -5.74
N GLN A 620 -25.90 -27.55 -4.98
CA GLN A 620 -26.42 -26.85 -3.82
C GLN A 620 -25.48 -27.12 -2.63
N PRO A 621 -24.90 -26.09 -2.00
CA PRO A 621 -24.14 -26.27 -0.77
C PRO A 621 -25.06 -26.84 0.33
N PRO A 622 -24.51 -27.57 1.33
CA PRO A 622 -25.27 -27.93 2.51
C PRO A 622 -25.89 -26.67 3.14
N ALA A 623 -27.11 -26.77 3.68
CA ALA A 623 -27.67 -25.67 4.44
C ALA A 623 -26.71 -25.32 5.58
N VAL A 624 -26.27 -24.05 5.63
CA VAL A 624 -25.48 -23.53 6.75
C VAL A 624 -26.38 -23.61 7.98
N VAL A 625 -25.99 -24.43 8.97
CA VAL A 625 -26.72 -24.61 10.24
C VAL A 625 -26.26 -23.57 11.25
#